data_AF-A0A662V1H5-F1
#
_entry.id   AF-A0A662V1H5-F1
#
_cell.length_a   1.000
_cell.length_b   1.000
_cell.length_c   1.000
_cell.angle_alpha   90.00
_cell.angle_beta   90.00
_cell.angle_gamma   90.00
#
_symmetry.space_group_name_H-M   'P 1'
#
loop_
_entity.id
_entity.type
_entity.pdbx_description
1 polymer ?
#
loop_
_entity_poly.entity_id
_entity_poly.type
_entity_poly.pdbx_seq_one_letter_code
_entity_poly.pdbx_strand_id
1 'polypeptide(L)'
;MDLRGFKAKWLARLVSYEPRSSGERAFRDELIMRVSNMRRYDAARLALDIGAMMRRGDVSEEFRSMLREMLRDIESLAQGGEHG
;
A
#
# COMPACT_ATOMS: atom_id res chain seq x y z
N MET A 1 2.05 3.62 -14.18
CA MET A 1 0.70 3.26 -13.67
C MET A 1 -0.03 4.55 -13.29
N ASP A 2 -1.34 4.66 -13.49
CA ASP A 2 -2.11 5.85 -13.06
C ASP A 2 -2.72 5.66 -11.65
N LEU A 3 -3.20 6.75 -11.04
CA LEU A 3 -3.75 6.72 -9.68
C LEU A 3 -4.99 5.81 -9.59
N ARG A 4 -5.84 5.80 -10.62
CA ARG A 4 -7.05 4.98 -10.65
C ARG A 4 -6.69 3.49 -10.66
N GLY A 5 -5.75 3.09 -11.53
CA GLY A 5 -5.24 1.73 -11.59
C GLY A 5 -4.58 1.32 -10.28
N PHE A 6 -3.80 2.22 -9.66
CA PHE A 6 -3.18 1.97 -8.35
C PHE A 6 -4.23 1.65 -7.29
N LYS A 7 -5.25 2.50 -7.15
CA LYS A 7 -6.34 2.30 -6.19
C LYS A 7 -7.08 0.99 -6.44
N ALA A 8 -7.46 0.72 -7.69
CA ALA A 8 -8.22 -0.48 -8.03
C ALA A 8 -7.45 -1.76 -7.68
N LYS A 9 -6.17 -1.83 -8.07
CA LYS A 9 -5.29 -2.98 -7.79
C LYS A 9 -5.16 -3.21 -6.28
N TRP A 10 -4.80 -2.17 -5.53
CA TRP A 10 -4.47 -2.32 -4.12
C TRP A 10 -5.68 -2.50 -3.23
N LEU A 11 -6.82 -1.85 -3.52
CA LEU A 11 -8.05 -2.10 -2.78
C LEU A 11 -8.54 -3.53 -2.96
N ALA A 12 -8.55 -4.05 -4.20
CA ALA A 12 -8.96 -5.42 -4.46
C ALA A 12 -8.07 -6.43 -3.71
N ARG A 13 -6.75 -6.23 -3.74
CA ARG A 13 -5.81 -7.12 -3.08
C ARG A 13 -5.88 -7.04 -1.55
N LEU A 14 -6.01 -5.84 -0.99
CA LEU A 14 -6.14 -5.64 0.46
C LEU A 14 -7.45 -6.23 1.00
N VAL A 15 -8.57 -6.07 0.28
CA VAL A 15 -9.87 -6.64 0.69
C VAL A 15 -9.83 -8.17 0.71
N SER A 16 -9.14 -8.79 -0.26
CA SER A 16 -9.01 -10.24 -0.36
C SER A 16 -7.94 -10.84 0.57
N TYR A 17 -7.13 -10.01 1.24
CA TYR A 17 -6.10 -10.49 2.14
C TYR A 17 -6.68 -10.89 3.50
N GLU A 18 -6.43 -12.13 3.91
CA GLU A 18 -6.78 -12.67 5.23
C GLU A 18 -5.65 -12.39 6.24
N PRO A 19 -5.84 -11.47 7.21
CA PRO A 19 -4.80 -11.13 8.17
C PRO A 19 -4.55 -12.27 9.15
N ARG A 20 -3.28 -12.56 9.40
CA ARG A 20 -2.80 -13.60 10.33
C ARG A 20 -2.66 -13.10 11.77
N SER A 21 -2.70 -11.78 11.97
CA SER A 21 -2.64 -11.15 13.29
C SER A 21 -3.59 -9.95 13.40
N SER A 22 -3.86 -9.51 14.62
CA SER A 22 -4.57 -8.26 14.89
C SER A 22 -3.80 -7.04 14.37
N GLY A 23 -2.47 -7.07 14.43
CA GLY A 23 -1.59 -6.04 13.88
C GLY A 23 -1.73 -5.92 12.37
N GLU A 24 -1.69 -7.04 11.65
CA GLU A 24 -1.91 -7.05 10.20
C GLU A 24 -3.31 -6.59 9.80
N ARG A 25 -4.33 -6.98 10.59
CA ARG A 25 -5.71 -6.51 10.35
C ARG A 25 -5.78 -4.99 10.44
N ALA A 26 -5.19 -4.41 11.49
CA ALA A 26 -5.14 -2.96 11.66
C ALA A 26 -4.39 -2.27 10.51
N PHE A 27 -3.25 -2.82 10.09
CA PHE A 27 -2.49 -2.27 8.95
C PHE A 27 -3.25 -2.37 7.64
N ARG A 28 -3.88 -3.51 7.36
CA ARG A 28 -4.72 -3.69 6.17
C ARG A 28 -5.85 -2.66 6.14
N ASP A 29 -6.56 -2.50 7.25
CA ASP A 29 -7.69 -1.57 7.33
C ASP A 29 -7.23 -0.11 7.16
N GLU A 30 -6.09 0.26 7.76
CA GLU A 30 -5.45 1.56 7.57
C GLU A 30 -5.06 1.79 6.10
N LEU A 31 -4.46 0.79 5.45
CA LEU A 31 -4.08 0.86 4.04
C LEU A 31 -5.30 1.00 3.13
N ILE A 32 -6.40 0.29 3.40
CA ILE A 32 -7.66 0.43 2.64
C ILE A 32 -8.17 1.87 2.72
N MET A 33 -8.22 2.46 3.91
CA MET A 33 -8.66 3.85 4.09
C MET A 33 -7.74 4.83 3.35
N ARG A 34 -6.43 4.66 3.47
CA ARG A 34 -5.43 5.54 2.83
C ARG A 34 -5.49 5.44 1.31
N VAL A 35 -5.48 4.23 0.76
CA VAL A 35 -5.54 3.99 -0.69
C VAL A 35 -6.84 4.54 -1.27
N SER A 36 -7.98 4.31 -0.61
CA SER A 36 -9.28 4.83 -1.05
C SER A 36 -9.26 6.35 -1.20
N ASN A 37 -8.68 7.05 -0.21
CA ASN A 37 -8.65 8.51 -0.15
C ASN A 37 -7.42 9.14 -0.82
N MET A 38 -6.50 8.33 -1.35
CA MET A 38 -5.22 8.78 -1.87
C MET A 38 -5.37 9.79 -3.01
N ARG A 39 -4.61 10.88 -2.94
CA ARG A 39 -4.36 11.83 -4.03
C ARG A 39 -2.94 11.65 -4.55
N ARG A 40 -2.63 12.25 -5.71
CA ARG A 40 -1.34 12.08 -6.39
C ARG A 40 -0.13 12.39 -5.48
N TYR A 41 -0.25 13.41 -4.63
CA TYR A 41 0.82 13.85 -3.73
C TYR A 41 0.98 12.99 -2.46
N ASP A 42 0.04 12.08 -2.18
CA ASP A 42 0.07 11.24 -0.97
C ASP A 42 1.01 10.02 -1.12
N ALA A 43 1.55 9.79 -2.32
CA ALA A 43 2.43 8.66 -2.65
C ALA A 43 3.65 8.55 -1.73
N ALA A 44 4.39 9.64 -1.53
CA ALA A 44 5.57 9.65 -0.67
C ALA A 44 5.21 9.34 0.79
N ARG A 45 4.08 9.88 1.27
CA ARG A 45 3.62 9.63 2.63
C ARG A 45 3.24 8.15 2.82
N LEU A 46 2.52 7.58 1.87
CA LEU A 46 2.12 6.18 1.90
C LEU A 46 3.34 5.25 1.90
N ALA A 47 4.38 5.56 1.12
CA ALA A 47 5.62 4.79 1.11
C ALA A 47 6.33 4.78 2.48
N LEU A 48 6.39 5.94 3.15
CA LEU A 48 6.97 6.05 4.51
C LEU A 48 6.20 5.20 5.52
N ASP A 49 4.86 5.27 5.48
CA ASP A 49 4.00 4.52 6.39
C ASP A 49 4.13 3.00 6.16
N ILE A 50 4.17 2.55 4.89
CA ILE A 50 4.44 1.13 4.56
C ILE A 50 5.81 0.69 5.07
N GLY A 51 6.85 1.51 4.89
CA GLY A 51 8.19 1.22 5.41
C GLY A 51 8.20 1.06 6.94
N ALA A 52 7.39 1.82 7.66
CA ALA A 52 7.23 1.69 9.11
C ALA A 52 6.48 0.40 9.50
N MET A 53 5.43 0.03 8.77
CA MET A 53 4.68 -1.22 8.99
C MET A 53 5.59 -2.45 8.82
N MET A 54 6.43 -2.47 7.78
CA MET A 54 7.34 -3.59 7.50
C MET A 54 8.39 -3.83 8.59
N ARG A 55 8.78 -2.79 9.34
CA ARG A 55 9.75 -2.90 10.43
C ARG A 55 9.16 -3.50 11.71
N ARG A 56 7.84 -3.69 11.78
CA ARG A 56 7.23 -4.35 12.93
C ARG A 56 7.44 -5.88 12.87
N GLY A 57 7.70 -6.47 14.03
CA GLY A 57 8.04 -7.89 14.16
C GLY A 57 6.84 -8.84 14.00
N ASP A 58 5.61 -8.33 14.13
CA ASP A 58 4.35 -9.08 14.15
C ASP A 58 3.67 -9.21 12.78
N VAL A 59 4.42 -8.96 11.71
CA VAL A 59 3.97 -8.99 10.32
C VAL A 59 4.53 -10.20 9.61
N SER A 60 3.66 -11.02 9.03
CA SER A 60 4.01 -12.19 8.24
C SER A 60 4.78 -11.82 6.98
N GLU A 61 5.56 -12.79 6.48
CA GLU A 61 6.31 -12.58 5.24
C GLU A 61 5.40 -12.39 4.03
N GLU A 62 4.20 -12.98 4.05
CA GLU A 62 3.19 -12.77 3.00
C GLU A 62 2.74 -11.31 2.95
N PHE A 63 2.38 -10.73 4.11
CA PHE A 63 2.01 -9.32 4.18
C PHE A 63 3.20 -8.43 3.80
N ARG A 64 4.41 -8.73 4.28
CA ARG A 64 5.62 -8.00 3.88
C ARG A 64 5.87 -8.04 2.38
N SER A 65 5.67 -9.19 1.73
CA SER A 65 5.79 -9.31 0.27
C SER A 65 4.79 -8.41 -0.43
N MET A 66 3.53 -8.42 0.03
CA MET A 66 2.48 -7.55 -0.49
C MET A 66 2.85 -6.06 -0.34
N LEU A 67 3.39 -5.66 0.83
CA LEU A 67 3.86 -4.30 1.08
C LEU A 67 5.04 -3.89 0.19
N ARG A 68 5.99 -4.81 -0.08
CA ARG A 68 7.10 -4.56 -1.02
C ARG A 68 6.62 -4.33 -2.45
N GLU A 69 5.66 -5.14 -2.90
CA GLU A 69 5.04 -4.95 -4.22
C GLU A 69 4.33 -3.59 -4.30
N MET A 70 3.65 -3.18 -3.22
CA MET A 70 2.98 -1.89 -3.14
C MET A 70 3.94 -0.71 -3.22
N LEU A 71 5.11 -0.80 -2.58
CA LEU A 71 6.15 0.23 -2.69
C LEU A 71 6.64 0.42 -4.14
N ARG A 72 6.86 -0.67 -4.87
CA ARG A 72 7.28 -0.60 -6.29
C ARG A 72 6.23 0.09 -7.16
N ASP A 73 4.96 -0.20 -6.91
CA ASP A 73 3.87 0.45 -7.63
C ASP A 73 3.75 1.95 -7.27
N ILE A 74 4.02 2.32 -6.01
CA ILE A 74 4.05 3.72 -5.57
C ILE A 74 5.18 4.48 -6.29
N GLU A 75 6.37 3.88 -6.42
CA GLU A 75 7.48 4.46 -7.19
C GLU A 75 7.08 4.66 -8.66
N SER A 76 6.42 3.67 -9.28
CA SER A 76 5.91 3.79 -10.65
C SER A 76 4.84 4.89 -10.78
N LEU A 77 4.00 5.07 -9.76
CA LEU A 77 2.98 6.12 -9.71
C LEU A 77 3.62 7.52 -9.61
N ALA A 78 4.71 7.66 -8.86
CA ALA A 78 5.45 8.91 -8.73
C ALA A 78 6.16 9.29 -10.03
N GLN A 79 6.79 8.33 -10.72
CA GLN A 79 7.50 8.55 -12.00
C GLN A 79 6.55 8.78 -13.17
N GLY A 80 5.36 8.15 -13.18
CA GLY A 80 4.34 8.34 -14.21
C GLY A 80 3.65 9.71 -14.19
N GLY A 81 4.03 10.61 -13.28
CA GLY A 81 3.50 11.97 -13.15
C GLY A 81 4.27 13.05 -13.93
N GLU A 82 5.43 12.74 -14.52
CA GLU A 82 6.32 13.72 -15.17
C GLU A 82 6.02 13.97 -16.66
N HIS A 83 5.01 13.30 -17.24
CA HIS A 83 4.64 13.43 -18.65
C HIS A 83 3.12 13.61 -18.85
N GLY A 84 2.51 14.60 -18.20
CA GLY A 84 1.10 14.97 -18.38
C GLY A 84 0.88 16.46 -18.34
#